data_AF-E0LSH3-F1
#
_entry.id   AF-E0LSH3-F1
#
_cell.length_a   1.000
_cell.length_b   1.000
_cell.length_c   1.000
_cell.angle_alpha   90.00
_cell.angle_beta   90.00
_cell.angle_gamma   90.00
#
_symmetry.space_group_name_H-M   'P 1'
#
loop_
_entity.id
_entity.type
_entity.pdbx_description
1 polymer ?
#
loop_
_entity_poly.entity_id
_entity_poly.type
_entity_poly.pdbx_seq_one_letter_code
_entity_poly.pdbx_strand_id
1 'polypeptide(L)'
;MTDGHLTGRNIFCVGMAQLINWGITFYMPGVFGTAIMAETGWSPVVTFSGLTVAMLVMGLVSPLTGYVMARTGGRLMMMAGTVAESF
;
A
#
# COMPACT_ATOMS: atom_id res chain seq x y z
N MET A 1 22.38 -14.82 -17.61
CA MET A 1 21.85 -14.27 -16.34
C MET A 1 22.77 -13.13 -15.98
N THR A 2 22.50 -11.93 -16.50
CA THR A 2 23.41 -10.79 -16.39
C THR A 2 23.39 -10.28 -14.96
N ASP A 3 24.56 -10.18 -14.35
CA ASP A 3 24.80 -9.77 -12.97
C ASP A 3 24.06 -8.46 -12.64
N GLY A 4 22.94 -8.61 -11.93
CA GLY A 4 22.09 -7.52 -11.49
C GLY A 4 22.75 -6.79 -10.33
N HIS A 5 23.74 -5.94 -10.61
CA HIS A 5 24.23 -4.98 -9.64
C HIS A 5 23.08 -4.02 -9.30
N LEU A 6 22.34 -4.32 -8.22
CA LEU A 6 21.47 -3.37 -7.54
C LEU A 6 22.34 -2.19 -7.11
N THR A 7 22.51 -1.24 -8.02
CA THR A 7 23.36 -0.06 -7.82
C THR A 7 22.73 0.74 -6.68
N GLY A 8 23.54 1.33 -5.79
CA GLY A 8 23.04 2.11 -4.65
C GLY A 8 22.02 3.19 -5.06
N ARG A 9 22.13 3.70 -6.29
CA ARG A 9 21.15 4.58 -6.93
C ARG A 9 19.75 3.96 -7.06
N ASN A 10 19.62 2.71 -7.50
CA ASN A 10 18.32 2.05 -7.65
C ASN A 10 17.66 1.82 -6.29
N ILE A 11 18.44 1.40 -5.29
CA ILE A 11 17.95 1.23 -3.93
C ILE A 11 17.46 2.58 -3.37
N PHE A 12 18.24 3.65 -3.59
CA PHE A 12 17.86 5.00 -3.16
C PHE A 12 16.59 5.50 -3.86
N CYS A 13 16.49 5.38 -5.18
CA CYS A 13 15.30 5.79 -5.92
C CYS A 13 14.05 5.03 -5.49
N VAL A 14 14.14 3.69 -5.34
CA VAL A 14 13.03 2.87 -4.85
C VAL A 14 12.66 3.23 -3.41
N GLY A 15 13.66 3.42 -2.54
CA GLY A 15 13.45 3.83 -1.16
C GLY A 15 12.72 5.18 -1.05
N MET A 16 13.13 6.17 -1.84
CA MET A 16 12.47 7.48 -1.90
C MET A 16 11.04 7.39 -2.43
N ALA A 17 10.82 6.62 -3.50
CA ALA A 17 9.48 6.39 -4.05
C ALA A 17 8.57 5.73 -3.00
N GLN A 18 9.06 4.73 -2.28
CA GLN A 18 8.32 4.08 -1.19
C GLN A 18 8.05 5.04 -0.04
N LEU A 19 9.02 5.84 0.38
CA LEU A 19 8.84 6.83 1.45
C LEU A 19 7.77 7.85 1.09
N ILE A 20 7.79 8.37 -0.14
CA ILE A 20 6.78 9.32 -0.62
C ILE A 20 5.41 8.64 -0.69
N ASN A 21 5.31 7.45 -1.29
CA ASN A 21 4.06 6.71 -1.44
C ASN A 21 3.41 6.40 -0.08
N TRP A 22 4.19 5.81 0.83
CA TRP A 22 3.72 5.51 2.18
C TRP A 22 3.47 6.76 3.01
N GLY A 23 4.32 7.78 2.87
CA GLY A 23 4.14 9.07 3.54
C GLY A 23 2.82 9.72 3.17
N ILE A 24 2.51 9.83 1.87
CA ILE A 24 1.24 10.40 1.40
C ILE A 24 0.06 9.59 1.93
N THR A 25 0.11 8.25 1.84
CA THR A 25 -0.97 7.36 2.27
C THR A 25 -1.34 7.55 3.75
N PHE A 26 -0.35 7.71 4.63
CA PHE A 26 -0.59 7.86 6.07
C PHE A 26 -0.81 9.31 6.53
N TYR A 27 -0.20 10.29 5.87
CA TYR A 27 -0.33 11.69 6.27
C TYR A 27 -1.54 12.40 5.63
N MET A 28 -1.98 12.01 4.42
CA MET A 28 -3.13 12.63 3.77
C MET A 28 -4.39 12.63 4.65
N PRO A 29 -4.79 11.50 5.27
CA PRO A 29 -5.95 11.49 6.15
C PRO A 29 -5.82 12.46 7.32
N GLY A 30 -4.61 12.66 7.86
CA GLY A 30 -4.35 13.62 8.93
C GLY A 30 -4.46 15.08 8.46
N VAL A 31 -4.01 15.37 7.24
CA VAL A 31 -4.05 16.72 6.65
C VAL A 31 -5.46 17.10 6.21
N PHE A 32 -6.17 16.20 5.53
CA PHE A 32 -7.52 16.45 5.01
C PHE A 32 -8.63 16.09 5.99
N GLY A 33 -8.35 15.32 7.03
CA GLY A 33 -9.36 14.81 7.96
C GLY A 33 -10.18 15.91 8.62
N THR A 34 -9.56 17.04 8.96
CA THR A 34 -10.25 18.20 9.54
C THR A 34 -11.20 18.86 8.55
N ALA A 35 -10.80 19.00 7.28
CA ALA A 35 -11.65 19.51 6.21
C ALA A 35 -12.83 18.58 5.91
N ILE A 36 -12.57 17.26 5.82
CA ILE A 36 -13.60 16.24 5.62
C ILE A 36 -14.62 16.28 6.76
N MET A 37 -14.17 16.37 8.01
CA MET A 37 -15.07 16.48 9.17
C MET A 37 -15.91 17.76 9.15
N ALA A 38 -15.32 18.88 8.71
CA ALA A 38 -16.04 20.15 8.60
C ALA A 38 -17.13 20.12 7.52
N GLU A 39 -16.88 19.45 6.39
CA GLU A 39 -17.84 19.35 5.28
C GLU A 39 -18.90 18.26 5.47
N THR A 40 -18.53 17.11 6.05
CA THR A 40 -19.43 15.95 6.22
C THR A 40 -20.12 15.89 7.59
N GLY A 41 -19.61 16.61 8.59
CA GLY A 41 -20.04 16.50 9.98
C GLY A 41 -19.65 15.18 10.66
N TRP A 42 -18.80 14.36 10.03
CA TRP A 42 -18.39 13.07 10.59
C TRP A 42 -17.53 13.22 11.84
N SER A 43 -17.64 12.26 12.76
CA SER A 43 -16.77 12.21 13.94
C SER A 43 -15.35 11.80 13.53
N PRO A 44 -14.31 12.22 14.29
CA PRO A 44 -12.92 11.84 13.99
C PRO A 44 -12.74 10.32 13.87
N VAL A 45 -13.45 9.57 14.72
CA VAL A 45 -13.39 8.10 14.73
C VAL A 45 -13.81 7.53 13.39
N VAL A 46 -14.91 8.03 12.81
CA VAL A 46 -15.40 7.55 11.50
C VAL A 46 -14.40 7.92 10.40
N THR A 47 -13.92 9.17 10.38
CA THR A 47 -12.98 9.67 9.36
C THR A 47 -11.67 8.86 9.32
N PHE A 48 -11.10 8.54 10.48
CA PHE A 48 -9.83 7.79 10.55
C PHE A 48 -10.01 6.27 10.51
N SER A 49 -11.20 5.75 10.80
CA SER A 49 -11.46 4.29 10.80
C SER A 49 -11.21 3.63 9.44
N GLY A 50 -11.38 4.36 8.33
CA GLY A 50 -11.14 3.85 6.98
C GLY A 50 -9.70 3.32 6.81
N LEU A 51 -8.70 4.07 7.31
CA LEU A 51 -7.31 3.64 7.28
C LEU A 51 -7.10 2.40 8.15
N THR A 52 -7.70 2.33 9.34
CA THR A 52 -7.61 1.17 10.24
C THR A 52 -8.20 -0.08 9.59
N VAL A 53 -9.38 0.03 8.96
CA VAL A 53 -10.02 -1.08 8.24
C VAL A 53 -9.14 -1.53 7.07
N ALA A 54 -8.58 -0.59 6.30
CA ALA A 54 -7.67 -0.90 5.21
C ALA A 54 -6.43 -1.67 5.70
N MET A 55 -5.81 -1.23 6.80
CA MET A 55 -4.68 -1.94 7.42
C MET A 55 -5.06 -3.33 7.92
N LEU A 56 -6.27 -3.49 8.49
CA LEU A 56 -6.76 -4.79 8.95
C LEU A 56 -6.96 -5.75 7.77
N VAL A 57 -7.59 -5.30 6.69
CA VAL A 57 -7.74 -6.07 5.45
C VAL A 57 -6.36 -6.43 4.87
N MET A 58 -5.43 -5.49 4.83
CA MET A 58 -4.07 -5.74 4.35
C MET A 58 -3.34 -6.80 5.18
N GLY A 59 -3.50 -6.76 6.51
CA GLY A 59 -2.96 -7.76 7.42
C GLY A 59 -3.56 -9.16 7.21
N LEU A 60 -4.88 -9.25 7.02
CA LEU A 60 -5.57 -10.52 6.76
C LEU A 60 -5.22 -11.13 5.40
N VAL A 61 -4.97 -10.29 4.39
CA VAL A 61 -4.63 -10.73 3.03
C VAL A 61 -3.15 -11.15 2.92
N SER A 62 -2.27 -10.65 3.80
CA SER A 62 -0.82 -10.95 3.77
C SER A 62 -0.45 -12.46 3.86
N PRO A 63 -1.04 -13.27 4.75
CA PRO A 63 -0.81 -14.71 4.77
C PRO A 63 -1.31 -15.41 3.49
N LEU A 64 -2.43 -14.95 2.95
CA LEU A 64 -3.04 -15.52 1.75
C LEU A 64 -2.14 -15.31 0.53
N THR A 65 -1.59 -14.11 0.37
CA THR A 65 -0.66 -13.81 -0.74
C THR A 65 0.61 -14.64 -0.63
N GLY A 66 1.16 -14.85 0.57
CA GLY A 66 2.30 -15.74 0.81
C GLY A 66 2.00 -17.20 0.43
N TYR A 67 0.84 -17.71 0.85
CA TYR A 67 0.39 -19.08 0.52
C TYR A 67 0.18 -19.28 -0.99
N VAL A 68 -0.50 -18.33 -1.65
CA VAL A 68 -0.75 -18.38 -3.09
C VAL A 68 0.58 -18.30 -3.85
N MET A 69 1.47 -17.38 -3.47
CA MET A 69 2.79 -17.23 -4.09
C MET A 69 3.65 -18.50 -3.96
N ALA A 70 3.59 -19.19 -2.81
CA ALA A 70 4.27 -20.47 -2.61
C ALA A 70 3.71 -21.58 -3.51
N ARG A 71 2.43 -21.54 -3.88
CA ARG A 71 1.74 -22.59 -4.65
C ARG A 71 1.73 -22.36 -6.16
N THR A 72 1.62 -21.11 -6.61
CA THR A 72 1.48 -20.75 -8.05
C THR A 72 2.75 -20.14 -8.64
N GLY A 73 3.78 -19.88 -7.82
CA GLY A 73 4.98 -19.16 -8.21
C GLY A 73 4.76 -17.63 -8.29
N GLY A 74 5.81 -16.86 -7.99
CA GLY A 74 5.72 -15.39 -7.86
C GLY A 74 5.27 -14.65 -9.12
N ARG A 75 5.49 -15.22 -10.31
CA ARG A 75 5.10 -14.59 -11.59
C ARG A 75 3.58 -14.47 -11.76
N LEU A 76 2.82 -15.50 -11.37
CA LEU A 76 1.35 -15.48 -11.49
C LEU A 76 0.73 -14.51 -10.47
N MET A 77 1.32 -14.46 -9.27
CA MET A 77 0.91 -13.54 -8.21
C MET A 77 1.12 -12.07 -8.63
N MET A 78 2.26 -11.77 -9.25
CA MET A 78 2.53 -10.42 -9.76
C MET A 78 1.52 -10.01 -10.84
N MET A 79 1.20 -10.90 -11.80
CA MET A 79 0.22 -10.58 -12.84
C MET A 79 -1.19 -10.37 -12.28
N ALA A 80 -1.61 -11.19 -11.32
CA ALA A 80 -2.89 -11.01 -10.66
C ALA A 80 -2.97 -9.68 -9.90
N GLY A 81 -1.88 -9.29 -9.20
CA GLY A 81 -1.78 -8.00 -8.53
C GLY A 81 -1.89 -6.83 -9.50
N THR A 82 -1.17 -6.88 -10.63
CA THR A 82 -1.24 -5.83 -11.65
C THR A 82 -2.64 -5.69 -12.27
N VAL A 83 -3.35 -6.80 -12.51
CA VAL A 83 -4.74 -6.77 -13.01
C VAL A 83 -5.71 -6.23 -11.97
N ALA A 84 -5.51 -6.58 -10.69
CA ALA A 84 -6.36 -6.08 -9.62
C ALA A 84 -6.17 -4.57 -9.35
N GLU A 85 -4.96 -4.04 -9.53
CA GLU A 85 -4.64 -2.62 -9.35
C GLU A 85 -5.05 -1.74 -10.55
N SER A 86 -5.36 -2.34 -11.71
CA SER A 86 -5.64 -1.59 -12.95
C SER A 86 -7.10 -1.16 -13.13
N PHE A 87 -7.95 -1.32 -12.12
CA PHE A 87 -9.34 -0.84 -12.07
C PHE A 87 -9.58 0.00 -10.82
#